data_AF-A0A183HBS7-F1
#
_entry.id   AF-A0A183HBS7-F1
#
_cell.length_a   1.000
_cell.length_b   1.000
_cell.length_c   1.000
_cell.angle_alpha   90.00
_cell.angle_beta   90.00
_cell.angle_gamma   90.00
#
_symmetry.space_group_name_H-M   'P 1'
#
loop_
_entity.id
_entity.type
_entity.pdbx_description
1 polymer ?
#
loop_
_entity_poly.entity_id
_entity_poly.type
_entity_poly.pdbx_seq_one_letter_code
_entity_poly.pdbx_strand_id
1 'polypeptide(L)'
;MMTAREEMFSKLADLDDHFAEIFLETSSENNALNVEALNAMRRLTLAHQIIPVACGSALRCVQSVSPILDLVVSCLPCPTEKNSFVNKIFGNDLSALVFKIRHDKRLGQLTYARIYSGEIKNMGSLYNANKGSVENKFNVHIPHSDQLELTSSVKAGNIAVLTGMKSTVTSDTLVASKKAAEIASERRRKLTDKDLAGVYNLFFQTNSTILKSAGHLEHSVDPVKSILLTGIEAPDPVYFCTVEAPSEASNALQELAIEDPSLQMRYDNELGQTIIGAMGELHIEVIKDRLQRDYGLNVFMGSLQVAYREVIDSEVTNTTVLNATFGDSELKHECRITFTVKPSRDSGKFKEIVVLLDDSNEYAGVGIYENWLNAINEGCTNALCSGPLAGFAVYDVAVILTDFVTSGKRLNPSVIPGAASKCVTEALQKAGTHLLEPIM
;
A
#
# COMPACT_ATOMS: atom_id res chain seq x y z
N MET A 1 -32.68 -26.69 35.02
CA MET A 1 -32.97 -25.47 34.22
C MET A 1 -33.22 -24.25 35.10
N MET A 2 -34.00 -24.35 36.19
CA MET A 2 -34.19 -23.22 37.13
C MET A 2 -32.87 -22.73 37.76
N THR A 3 -31.97 -23.64 38.13
CA THR A 3 -30.66 -23.30 38.73
C THR A 3 -29.77 -22.42 37.85
N ALA A 4 -29.68 -22.70 36.55
CA ALA A 4 -28.83 -21.91 35.63
C ALA A 4 -29.41 -20.51 35.35
N ARG A 5 -30.75 -20.39 35.39
CA ARG A 5 -31.45 -19.12 35.23
C ARG A 5 -31.25 -18.22 36.44
N GLU A 6 -31.37 -18.77 37.64
CA GLU A 6 -31.11 -18.06 38.90
C GLU A 6 -29.63 -17.63 38.99
N GLU A 7 -28.70 -18.49 38.60
CA GLU A 7 -27.28 -18.15 38.54
C GLU A 7 -27.00 -17.00 37.56
N MET A 8 -27.64 -17.02 36.39
CA MET A 8 -27.54 -15.93 35.42
C MET A 8 -28.08 -14.62 35.99
N PHE A 9 -29.24 -14.64 36.64
CA PHE A 9 -29.82 -13.45 37.26
C PHE A 9 -28.98 -12.92 38.42
N SER A 10 -28.41 -13.80 39.25
CA SER A 10 -27.49 -13.41 40.30
C SER A 10 -26.27 -12.66 39.74
N LYS A 11 -25.64 -13.20 38.69
CA LYS A 11 -24.49 -12.55 38.05
C LYS A 11 -24.84 -11.23 37.37
N LEU A 12 -26.06 -11.10 36.84
CA LEU A 12 -26.53 -9.83 36.28
C LEU A 12 -26.77 -8.79 37.37
N ALA A 13 -27.34 -9.20 38.51
CA ALA A 13 -27.54 -8.33 39.66
C ALA A 13 -26.22 -7.84 40.28
N ASP A 14 -25.16 -8.67 40.25
CA ASP A 14 -23.84 -8.25 40.70
C ASP A 14 -23.21 -7.13 39.83
N LEU A 15 -23.68 -6.97 38.58
CA LEU A 15 -23.10 -6.04 37.60
C LEU A 15 -23.99 -4.82 37.29
N ASP A 16 -25.30 -4.93 37.48
CA ASP A 16 -26.27 -3.86 37.20
C ASP A 16 -27.12 -3.58 38.45
N ASP A 17 -26.80 -2.49 39.14
CA ASP A 17 -27.50 -2.03 40.36
C ASP A 17 -29.01 -1.88 40.14
N HIS A 18 -29.42 -1.39 38.97
CA HIS A 18 -30.84 -1.22 38.65
C HIS A 18 -31.57 -2.56 38.55
N PHE A 19 -30.91 -3.56 37.98
CA PHE A 19 -31.46 -4.91 37.91
C PHE A 19 -31.48 -5.57 39.29
N ALA A 20 -30.47 -5.33 40.14
CA ALA A 20 -30.40 -5.87 41.49
C ALA A 20 -31.58 -5.41 42.37
N GLU A 21 -31.93 -4.13 42.33
CA GLU A 21 -33.09 -3.58 43.05
C GLU A 21 -34.39 -4.30 42.64
N ILE A 22 -34.64 -4.39 41.34
CA ILE A 22 -35.84 -5.03 40.79
C ILE A 22 -35.87 -6.54 41.10
N PHE A 23 -34.71 -7.19 41.09
CA PHE A 23 -34.57 -8.61 41.43
C PHE A 23 -34.87 -8.89 42.90
N LEU A 24 -34.47 -8.01 43.82
CA LEU A 24 -34.73 -8.13 45.25
C LEU A 24 -36.19 -7.82 45.62
N GLU A 25 -36.82 -6.87 44.92
CA GLU A 25 -38.23 -6.50 45.14
C GLU A 25 -39.21 -7.56 44.62
N THR A 26 -38.84 -8.27 43.55
CA THR A 26 -39.76 -9.19 42.85
C THR A 26 -39.70 -10.59 43.45
N SER A 27 -40.72 -10.97 44.24
CA SER A 27 -40.75 -12.27 44.96
C SER A 27 -41.18 -13.49 44.10
N SER A 28 -41.46 -13.34 42.79
CA SER A 28 -41.95 -14.43 41.94
C SER A 28 -41.72 -14.20 40.44
N GLU A 29 -41.58 -15.29 39.68
CA GLU A 29 -41.29 -15.38 38.24
C GLU A 29 -42.28 -14.61 37.35
N ASN A 30 -42.11 -13.30 37.26
CA ASN A 30 -42.90 -12.46 36.37
C ASN A 30 -42.21 -12.31 35.02
N ASN A 31 -43.00 -12.34 33.94
CA ASN A 31 -42.53 -11.97 32.60
C ASN A 31 -41.89 -10.58 32.57
N ALA A 32 -42.27 -9.68 33.48
CA ALA A 32 -41.64 -8.38 33.67
C ALA A 32 -40.15 -8.48 34.03
N LEU A 33 -39.77 -9.45 34.87
CA LEU A 33 -38.36 -9.66 35.26
C LEU A 33 -37.52 -10.16 34.07
N ASN A 34 -38.12 -10.95 33.16
CA ASN A 34 -37.43 -11.41 31.94
C ASN A 34 -37.10 -10.25 30.99
N VAL A 35 -38.02 -9.31 30.83
CA VAL A 35 -37.81 -8.12 30.00
C VAL A 35 -36.71 -7.26 30.59
N GLU A 36 -36.72 -7.07 31.92
CA GLU A 36 -35.70 -6.25 32.55
C GLU A 36 -34.33 -6.92 32.59
N ALA A 37 -34.28 -8.25 32.72
CA ALA A 37 -33.04 -9.00 32.56
C ALA A 37 -32.46 -8.84 31.14
N LEU A 38 -33.29 -8.84 30.09
CA LEU A 38 -32.84 -8.58 28.72
C LEU A 38 -32.34 -7.14 28.55
N ASN A 39 -32.99 -6.16 29.17
CA ASN A 39 -32.54 -4.76 29.17
C ASN A 39 -31.19 -4.60 29.88
N ALA A 40 -31.02 -5.22 31.05
CA ALA A 40 -29.78 -5.26 31.79
C ALA A 40 -28.66 -5.93 30.97
N MET A 41 -28.96 -7.09 30.38
CA MET A 41 -28.04 -7.76 29.48
C MET A 41 -27.60 -6.87 28.32
N ARG A 42 -28.54 -6.14 27.69
CA ARG A 42 -28.22 -5.18 26.63
C ARG A 42 -27.29 -4.09 27.14
N ARG A 43 -27.61 -3.43 28.27
CA ARG A 43 -26.78 -2.37 28.87
C ARG A 43 -25.34 -2.85 29.11
N LEU A 44 -25.20 -4.00 29.77
CA LEU A 44 -23.91 -4.60 30.11
C LEU A 44 -23.14 -5.08 28.87
N THR A 45 -23.85 -5.59 27.84
CA THR A 45 -23.24 -5.98 26.56
C THR A 45 -22.71 -4.76 25.80
N LEU A 46 -23.45 -3.66 25.79
CA LEU A 46 -23.03 -2.40 25.18
C LEU A 46 -21.84 -1.77 25.91
N ALA A 47 -21.75 -1.97 27.23
CA ALA A 47 -20.61 -1.56 28.05
C ALA A 47 -19.40 -2.52 27.95
N HIS A 48 -19.49 -3.60 27.15
CA HIS A 48 -18.46 -4.63 27.02
C HIS A 48 -18.09 -5.35 28.34
N GLN A 49 -19.00 -5.40 29.31
CA GLN A 49 -18.78 -6.07 30.60
C GLN A 49 -19.19 -7.55 30.57
N ILE A 50 -20.17 -7.89 29.73
CA ILE A 50 -20.63 -9.26 29.54
C ILE A 50 -20.67 -9.61 28.05
N ILE A 51 -20.61 -10.91 27.75
CA ILE A 51 -20.81 -11.45 26.40
C ILE A 51 -21.90 -12.52 26.48
N PRO A 52 -23.12 -12.25 25.97
CA PRO A 52 -24.19 -13.24 25.91
C PRO A 52 -23.80 -14.43 25.02
N VAL A 53 -23.82 -15.64 25.56
CA VAL A 53 -23.49 -16.87 24.82
C VAL A 53 -24.77 -17.66 24.55
N ALA A 54 -25.05 -17.92 23.28
CA ALA A 54 -26.09 -18.86 22.84
C ALA A 54 -25.47 -19.98 22.01
N CYS A 55 -26.01 -21.19 22.12
CA CYS A 55 -25.56 -22.36 21.39
C CYS A 55 -26.70 -22.99 20.59
N GLY A 56 -26.39 -23.46 19.39
CA GLY A 56 -27.34 -24.14 18.50
C GLY A 56 -26.62 -24.84 17.35
N SER A 57 -27.32 -25.71 16.64
CA SER A 57 -26.78 -26.37 15.44
C SER A 57 -27.43 -25.78 14.20
N ALA A 58 -26.73 -24.86 13.54
CA ALA A 58 -27.20 -24.24 12.30
C ALA A 58 -27.45 -25.26 11.17
N LEU A 59 -26.64 -26.33 11.12
CA LEU A 59 -26.75 -27.38 10.09
C LEU A 59 -27.92 -28.34 10.34
N ARG A 60 -28.14 -28.76 11.60
CA ARG A 60 -29.09 -29.85 11.92
C ARG A 60 -30.47 -29.35 12.36
N CYS A 61 -30.54 -28.17 12.97
CA CYS A 61 -31.77 -27.64 13.54
C CYS A 61 -31.92 -26.16 13.20
N VAL A 62 -32.55 -25.85 12.07
CA VAL A 62 -32.78 -24.46 11.62
C VAL A 62 -33.61 -23.68 12.65
N GLN A 63 -34.50 -24.34 13.39
CA GLN A 63 -35.28 -23.71 14.47
C GLN A 63 -34.40 -23.16 15.60
N SER A 64 -33.18 -23.68 15.78
CA SER A 64 -32.22 -23.15 16.76
C SER A 64 -31.62 -21.80 16.37
N VAL A 65 -31.78 -21.37 15.10
CA VAL A 65 -31.29 -20.08 14.60
C VAL A 65 -32.20 -18.93 15.03
N SER A 66 -33.52 -19.13 15.08
CA SER A 66 -34.47 -18.06 15.44
C SER A 66 -34.20 -17.43 16.82
N PRO A 67 -33.99 -18.21 17.90
CA PRO A 67 -33.66 -17.64 19.21
C PRO A 67 -32.34 -16.86 19.23
N ILE A 68 -31.37 -17.25 18.37
CA ILE A 68 -30.11 -16.53 18.24
C ILE A 68 -30.33 -15.17 17.55
N LEU A 69 -31.22 -15.11 16.55
CA LEU A 69 -31.61 -13.86 15.91
C LEU A 69 -32.34 -12.93 16.88
N ASP A 70 -33.22 -13.47 17.72
CA ASP A 70 -33.91 -12.69 18.76
C ASP A 70 -32.91 -12.11 19.78
N LEU A 71 -31.88 -12.89 20.15
CA LEU A 71 -30.80 -12.42 21.02
C LEU A 71 -29.98 -11.31 20.36
N VAL A 72 -29.69 -11.42 19.07
CA VAL A 72 -28.98 -10.39 18.28
C VAL A 72 -29.76 -9.08 18.30
N VAL A 73 -31.08 -9.12 18.04
CA VAL A 73 -31.93 -7.92 18.07
C VAL A 73 -31.96 -7.31 19.48
N SER A 74 -32.05 -8.15 20.50
CA SER A 74 -32.18 -7.69 21.89
C SER A 74 -30.88 -7.10 22.45
N CYS A 75 -29.73 -7.74 22.19
CA CYS A 75 -28.46 -7.39 22.84
C CYS A 75 -27.55 -6.46 22.00
N LEU A 76 -27.62 -6.49 20.66
CA LEU A 76 -26.71 -5.68 19.84
C LEU A 76 -27.19 -4.23 19.65
N PRO A 77 -26.25 -3.27 19.53
CA PRO A 77 -26.57 -1.85 19.37
C PRO A 77 -27.28 -1.56 18.06
N CYS A 78 -28.15 -0.56 18.09
CA CYS A 78 -28.66 0.01 16.84
C CYS A 78 -27.65 1.02 16.26
N PRO A 79 -27.63 1.24 14.92
CA PRO A 79 -26.73 2.22 14.31
C PRO A 79 -26.85 3.63 14.90
N THR A 80 -28.05 4.04 15.32
CA THR A 80 -28.32 5.35 15.89
C THR A 80 -27.61 5.59 17.23
N GLU A 81 -27.46 4.55 18.05
CA GLU A 81 -26.75 4.61 19.34
C GLU A 81 -25.23 4.83 19.14
N LYS A 82 -24.63 4.15 18.14
CA LYS A 82 -23.18 4.24 17.87
C LYS A 82 -22.78 5.45 17.03
N ASN A 83 -23.64 5.95 16.15
CA ASN A 83 -23.30 7.03 15.22
C ASN A 83 -23.40 8.45 15.83
N SER A 84 -23.65 8.56 17.14
CA SER A 84 -23.87 9.84 17.84
C SER A 84 -22.74 10.86 17.60
N PHE A 85 -21.49 10.42 17.59
CA PHE A 85 -20.34 11.29 17.34
C PHE A 85 -20.26 11.79 15.90
N VAL A 86 -20.51 10.92 14.91
CA VAL A 86 -20.51 11.30 13.49
C VAL A 86 -21.64 12.30 13.22
N ASN A 87 -22.81 12.11 13.86
CA ASN A 87 -23.93 13.03 13.77
C ASN A 87 -23.62 14.41 14.37
N LYS A 88 -22.77 14.52 15.41
CA LYS A 88 -22.33 15.83 15.93
C LYS A 88 -21.51 16.62 14.90
N ILE A 89 -20.73 15.93 14.07
CA ILE A 89 -19.84 16.56 13.08
C ILE A 89 -20.59 16.86 11.78
N PHE A 90 -21.24 15.86 11.20
CA PHE A 90 -21.91 15.98 9.91
C PHE A 90 -23.36 16.46 10.03
N GLY A 91 -23.97 16.41 11.20
CA GLY A 91 -25.36 16.82 11.39
C GLY A 91 -26.30 15.92 10.57
N ASN A 92 -26.96 16.53 9.58
CA ASN A 92 -27.81 15.83 8.61
C ASN A 92 -27.12 15.65 7.24
N ASP A 93 -25.90 16.16 7.09
CA ASP A 93 -25.13 16.04 5.85
C ASP A 93 -24.67 14.60 5.65
N LEU A 94 -24.55 14.19 4.39
CA LEU A 94 -24.13 12.83 4.04
C LEU A 94 -22.69 12.56 4.48
N SER A 95 -22.51 11.46 5.19
CA SER A 95 -21.21 10.88 5.51
C SER A 95 -21.28 9.37 5.36
N ALA A 96 -20.43 8.81 4.50
CA ALA A 96 -20.34 7.38 4.27
C ALA A 96 -18.88 6.93 4.15
N LEU A 97 -18.60 5.69 4.57
CA LEU A 97 -17.29 5.07 4.44
C LEU A 97 -17.37 3.87 3.51
N VAL A 98 -16.49 3.81 2.53
CA VAL A 98 -16.33 2.64 1.67
C VAL A 98 -15.47 1.61 2.39
N PHE A 99 -16.01 0.40 2.57
CA PHE A 99 -15.32 -0.66 3.31
C PHE A 99 -15.00 -1.88 2.46
N LYS A 100 -15.65 -2.03 1.29
CA LYS A 100 -15.39 -3.14 0.38
C LYS A 100 -15.66 -2.73 -1.04
N ILE A 101 -14.76 -3.11 -1.94
CA ILE A 101 -14.97 -3.06 -3.37
C ILE A 101 -15.07 -4.49 -3.86
N ARG A 102 -15.83 -4.72 -4.94
CA ARG A 102 -15.86 -5.99 -5.65
C ARG A 102 -16.07 -5.71 -7.12
N HIS A 103 -15.37 -6.41 -7.99
CA HIS A 103 -15.64 -6.36 -9.41
C HIS A 103 -16.66 -7.44 -9.79
N ASP A 104 -17.75 -7.05 -10.46
CA ASP A 104 -18.73 -7.95 -11.05
C ASP A 104 -18.70 -7.83 -12.58
N LYS A 105 -18.82 -8.95 -13.30
CA LYS A 105 -18.68 -9.01 -14.76
C LYS A 105 -19.78 -8.21 -15.47
N ARG A 106 -20.97 -8.10 -14.88
CA ARG A 106 -22.13 -7.43 -15.50
C ARG A 106 -22.30 -5.99 -15.04
N LEU A 107 -22.15 -5.73 -13.74
CA LEU A 107 -22.40 -4.41 -13.14
C LEU A 107 -21.12 -3.57 -12.98
N GLY A 108 -19.95 -4.14 -13.27
CA GLY A 108 -18.66 -3.49 -13.10
C GLY A 108 -18.26 -3.40 -11.63
N GLN A 109 -17.59 -2.32 -11.25
CA GLN A 109 -17.13 -2.08 -9.88
C GLN A 109 -18.31 -1.82 -8.93
N LEU A 110 -18.53 -2.73 -7.99
CA LEU A 110 -19.46 -2.63 -6.88
C LEU A 110 -18.73 -2.03 -5.67
N THR A 111 -19.15 -0.85 -5.25
CA THR A 111 -18.57 -0.15 -4.10
C THR A 111 -19.53 -0.24 -2.92
N TYR A 112 -19.16 -1.00 -1.89
CA TYR A 112 -19.95 -1.13 -0.66
C TYR A 112 -19.59 0.00 0.30
N ALA A 113 -20.59 0.82 0.60
CA ALA A 113 -20.46 1.96 1.49
C ALA A 113 -21.40 1.82 2.70
N ARG A 114 -20.87 2.07 3.89
CA ARG A 114 -21.64 2.21 5.12
C ARG A 114 -22.03 3.68 5.29
N ILE A 115 -23.33 3.98 5.37
CA ILE A 115 -23.82 5.35 5.56
C ILE A 115 -23.95 5.62 7.05
N TYR A 116 -23.24 6.64 7.55
CA TYR A 116 -23.29 7.04 8.96
C TYR A 116 -24.33 8.13 9.23
N SER A 117 -24.38 9.14 8.35
CA SER A 117 -25.29 10.30 8.42
C SER A 117 -25.82 10.64 7.03
N GLY A 118 -26.99 11.26 6.96
CA GLY A 118 -27.64 11.70 5.72
C GLY A 118 -28.26 10.57 4.88
N GLU A 119 -28.41 10.82 3.58
CA GLU A 119 -28.95 9.88 2.62
C GLU A 119 -28.20 9.93 1.29
N ILE A 120 -28.04 8.79 0.62
CA ILE A 120 -27.51 8.70 -0.74
C ILE A 120 -28.67 8.53 -1.70
N LYS A 121 -28.78 9.43 -2.68
CA LYS A 121 -29.80 9.38 -3.73
C LYS A 121 -29.25 8.73 -5.00
N ASN A 122 -30.12 7.98 -5.67
CA ASN A 122 -29.83 7.39 -6.96
C ASN A 122 -29.59 8.47 -8.01
N MET A 123 -28.65 8.21 -8.94
CA MET A 123 -28.23 9.16 -9.98
C MET A 123 -27.76 10.52 -9.44
N GLY A 124 -27.28 10.55 -8.20
CA GLY A 124 -26.73 11.74 -7.57
C GLY A 124 -25.29 12.05 -7.95
N SER A 125 -24.72 13.01 -7.22
CA SER A 125 -23.29 13.30 -7.18
C SER A 125 -22.78 13.14 -5.75
N LEU A 126 -21.57 12.62 -5.63
CA LEU A 126 -20.85 12.43 -4.36
C LEU A 126 -19.45 13.03 -4.49
N TYR A 127 -18.93 13.52 -3.37
CA TYR A 127 -17.57 14.02 -3.29
C TYR A 127 -16.74 13.05 -2.45
N ASN A 128 -15.63 12.59 -3.02
CA ASN A 128 -14.64 11.78 -2.30
C ASN A 128 -13.70 12.74 -1.55
N ALA A 129 -13.78 12.73 -0.22
CA ALA A 129 -12.99 13.63 0.62
C ALA A 129 -11.49 13.27 0.63
N ASN A 130 -11.14 11.99 0.40
CA ASN A 130 -9.75 11.52 0.40
C ASN A 130 -9.02 11.99 -0.85
N LYS A 131 -9.64 11.81 -2.03
CA LYS A 131 -9.03 12.09 -3.34
C LYS A 131 -9.37 13.46 -3.92
N GLY A 132 -10.33 14.16 -3.32
CA GLY A 132 -10.80 15.45 -3.81
C GLY A 132 -11.54 15.39 -5.15
N SER A 133 -12.02 14.21 -5.55
CA SER A 133 -12.74 13.98 -6.81
C SER A 133 -14.26 14.02 -6.60
N VAL A 134 -14.99 14.42 -7.64
CA VAL A 134 -16.46 14.34 -7.68
C VAL A 134 -16.85 13.14 -8.53
N GLU A 135 -17.62 12.23 -7.95
CA GLU A 135 -18.21 11.08 -8.61
C GLU A 135 -19.67 11.38 -8.96
N ASN A 136 -20.07 11.14 -10.21
CA ASN A 136 -21.40 11.47 -10.72
C ASN A 136 -22.03 10.25 -11.40
N LYS A 137 -23.37 10.24 -11.50
CA LYS A 137 -24.13 9.25 -12.29
C LYS A 137 -23.87 7.81 -11.87
N PHE A 138 -24.16 7.51 -10.60
CA PHE A 138 -24.07 6.17 -10.06
C PHE A 138 -25.45 5.61 -9.70
N ASN A 139 -25.55 4.29 -9.76
CA ASN A 139 -26.74 3.59 -9.28
C ASN A 139 -26.57 3.11 -7.85
N VAL A 140 -27.62 3.25 -7.06
CA VAL A 140 -27.64 2.83 -5.65
C VAL A 140 -28.49 1.58 -5.50
N HIS A 141 -27.91 0.55 -4.90
CA HIS A 141 -28.59 -0.70 -4.62
C HIS A 141 -28.54 -1.03 -3.13
N ILE A 142 -29.57 -1.71 -2.64
CA ILE A 142 -29.56 -2.35 -1.33
C ILE A 142 -29.18 -3.83 -1.54
N PRO A 143 -28.16 -4.33 -0.83
CA PRO A 143 -27.79 -5.73 -0.93
C PRO A 143 -28.75 -6.60 -0.11
N HIS A 144 -29.55 -7.41 -0.81
CA HIS A 144 -30.27 -8.54 -0.22
C HIS A 144 -29.46 -9.83 -0.39
N SER A 145 -29.94 -10.95 0.15
CA SER A 145 -29.19 -12.23 0.17
C SER A 145 -28.69 -12.65 -1.21
N ASP A 146 -29.57 -12.64 -2.21
CA ASP A 146 -29.28 -13.17 -3.54
C ASP A 146 -29.26 -12.08 -4.63
N GLN A 147 -29.77 -10.89 -4.33
CA GLN A 147 -30.04 -9.86 -5.34
C GLN A 147 -29.65 -8.47 -4.84
N LEU A 148 -29.21 -7.64 -5.78
CA LEU A 148 -28.99 -6.21 -5.57
C LEU A 148 -30.23 -5.47 -6.06
N GLU A 149 -31.05 -4.99 -5.13
CA GLU A 149 -32.27 -4.26 -5.47
C GLU A 149 -31.94 -2.78 -5.72
N LEU A 150 -32.30 -2.27 -6.90
CA LEU A 150 -32.12 -0.87 -7.24
C LEU A 150 -33.10 0.00 -6.44
N THR A 151 -32.60 0.97 -5.68
CA THR A 151 -33.43 1.82 -4.81
C THR A 151 -33.23 3.30 -5.14
N SER A 152 -34.26 4.12 -4.93
CA SER A 152 -34.20 5.57 -5.18
C SER A 152 -33.30 6.31 -4.18
N SER A 153 -33.25 5.87 -2.92
CA SER A 153 -32.38 6.43 -1.89
C SER A 153 -32.11 5.43 -0.76
N VAL A 154 -30.96 5.57 -0.10
CA VAL A 154 -30.59 4.78 1.08
C VAL A 154 -30.22 5.74 2.21
N LYS A 155 -30.81 5.52 3.39
CA LYS A 155 -30.64 6.38 4.59
C LYS A 155 -29.48 5.94 5.48
N ALA A 156 -29.06 6.82 6.37
CA ALA A 156 -28.12 6.56 7.45
C ALA A 156 -28.43 5.28 8.23
N GLY A 157 -27.39 4.55 8.62
CA GLY A 157 -27.48 3.29 9.35
C GLY A 157 -27.66 2.05 8.46
N ASN A 158 -27.79 2.21 7.14
CA ASN A 158 -27.82 1.12 6.17
C ASN A 158 -26.50 0.99 5.40
N ILE A 159 -26.36 -0.13 4.68
CA ILE A 159 -25.27 -0.38 3.74
C ILE A 159 -25.83 -0.18 2.34
N ALA A 160 -25.13 0.60 1.52
CA ALA A 160 -25.46 0.83 0.12
C ALA A 160 -24.39 0.23 -0.79
N VAL A 161 -24.81 -0.29 -1.93
CA VAL A 161 -23.93 -0.73 -3.02
C VAL A 161 -24.03 0.27 -4.15
N LEU A 162 -22.94 0.98 -4.41
CA LEU A 162 -22.83 1.98 -5.46
C LEU A 162 -22.17 1.35 -6.68
N THR A 163 -22.77 1.52 -7.86
CA THR A 163 -22.19 1.04 -9.12
C THR A 163 -21.87 2.22 -10.02
N GLY A 164 -20.73 2.19 -10.72
CA GLY A 164 -20.29 3.26 -11.62
C GLY A 164 -19.34 4.28 -10.98
N MET A 165 -18.86 4.02 -9.77
CA MET A 165 -17.70 4.73 -9.19
C MET A 165 -16.45 4.38 -9.97
N LYS A 166 -15.52 5.33 -10.14
CA LYS A 166 -14.25 5.09 -10.85
C LYS A 166 -13.01 5.32 -10.00
N SER A 167 -13.00 6.41 -9.23
CA SER A 167 -11.83 6.82 -8.44
C SER A 167 -11.86 6.27 -7.01
N THR A 168 -13.00 5.79 -6.53
CA THR A 168 -13.19 5.38 -5.15
C THR A 168 -12.45 4.07 -4.83
N VAL A 169 -11.71 4.06 -3.72
CA VAL A 169 -10.99 2.90 -3.18
C VAL A 169 -11.54 2.54 -1.80
N THR A 170 -11.24 1.32 -1.32
CA THR A 170 -11.51 0.90 0.06
C THR A 170 -10.92 1.92 1.04
N SER A 171 -11.65 2.22 2.12
CA SER A 171 -11.31 3.24 3.12
C SER A 171 -11.53 4.70 2.71
N ASP A 172 -12.15 4.96 1.56
CA ASP A 172 -12.52 6.33 1.17
C ASP A 172 -13.77 6.85 1.90
N THR A 173 -13.73 8.12 2.28
CA THR A 173 -14.86 8.85 2.87
C THR A 173 -15.64 9.60 1.78
N LEU A 174 -16.93 9.28 1.66
CA LEU A 174 -17.85 9.91 0.71
C LEU A 174 -18.76 10.91 1.44
N VAL A 175 -18.89 12.11 0.89
CA VAL A 175 -19.75 13.19 1.41
C VAL A 175 -20.61 13.79 0.31
N ALA A 176 -21.63 14.56 0.69
CA ALA A 176 -22.56 15.16 -0.27
C ALA A 176 -21.90 16.15 -1.25
N SER A 177 -21.00 17.01 -0.75
CA SER A 177 -20.30 18.02 -1.57
C SER A 177 -19.07 18.56 -0.87
N LYS A 178 -18.20 19.26 -1.61
CA LYS A 178 -17.04 19.95 -1.05
C LYS A 178 -17.42 20.96 0.04
N LYS A 179 -18.51 21.71 -0.14
CA LYS A 179 -19.01 22.66 0.88
C LYS A 179 -19.42 21.95 2.16
N ALA A 180 -20.08 20.79 2.05
CA ALA A 180 -20.47 20.00 3.21
C ALA A 180 -19.24 19.50 3.98
N ALA A 181 -18.17 19.12 3.28
CA ALA A 181 -16.90 18.77 3.91
C ALA A 181 -16.27 19.94 4.67
N GLU A 182 -16.27 21.14 4.08
CA GLU A 182 -15.73 22.36 4.71
C GLU A 182 -16.53 22.72 5.98
N ILE A 183 -17.86 22.66 5.93
CA ILE A 183 -18.73 22.91 7.08
C ILE A 183 -18.49 21.87 8.19
N ALA A 184 -18.37 20.59 7.83
CA ALA A 184 -18.07 19.53 8.79
C ALA A 184 -16.68 19.72 9.44
N SER A 185 -15.68 20.19 8.68
CA SER A 185 -14.37 20.52 9.22
C SER A 185 -14.44 21.65 10.24
N GLU A 186 -15.19 22.72 9.94
CA GLU A 186 -15.38 23.82 10.87
C GLU A 186 -16.10 23.39 12.16
N ARG A 187 -17.12 22.53 12.04
CA ARG A 187 -17.82 21.95 13.20
C ARG A 187 -16.86 21.11 14.05
N ARG A 188 -16.03 20.26 13.42
CA ARG A 188 -15.03 19.46 14.14
C ARG A 188 -14.05 20.34 14.90
N ARG A 189 -13.58 21.44 14.32
CA ARG A 189 -12.64 22.38 14.98
C ARG A 189 -13.24 23.07 16.21
N LYS A 190 -14.56 23.20 16.29
CA LYS A 190 -15.27 23.82 17.42
C LYS A 190 -15.52 22.85 18.59
N LEU A 191 -15.33 21.55 18.40
CA LEU A 191 -15.46 20.55 19.47
C LEU A 191 -14.29 20.67 20.45
N THR A 192 -14.57 20.60 21.75
CA THR A 192 -13.57 20.73 22.83
C THR A 192 -13.04 19.35 23.22
N ASP A 193 -11.79 19.24 23.70
CA ASP A 193 -11.15 17.95 24.05
C ASP A 193 -11.98 17.03 24.97
N LYS A 194 -12.86 17.59 25.82
CA LYS A 194 -13.82 16.82 26.64
C LYS A 194 -14.87 16.05 25.83
N ASP A 195 -15.33 16.58 24.71
CA ASP A 195 -16.26 15.89 23.78
C ASP A 195 -15.55 14.79 22.97
N LEU A 196 -14.22 14.88 22.87
CA LEU A 196 -13.41 14.00 22.05
C LEU A 196 -12.77 12.86 22.88
N ALA A 197 -12.69 12.99 24.21
CA ALA A 197 -11.98 12.11 25.15
C ALA A 197 -12.50 10.66 25.32
N GLY A 198 -13.37 10.17 24.45
CA GLY A 198 -13.82 8.76 24.47
C GLY A 198 -14.00 8.12 23.10
N VAL A 199 -13.93 8.90 22.01
CA VAL A 199 -14.29 8.47 20.65
C VAL A 199 -13.16 8.74 19.64
N TYR A 200 -12.07 9.36 20.09
CA TYR A 200 -10.94 9.81 19.27
C TYR A 200 -10.32 8.74 18.37
N ASN A 201 -10.46 7.46 18.69
CA ASN A 201 -9.75 6.39 17.97
C ASN A 201 -10.59 5.59 16.98
N LEU A 202 -11.93 5.63 17.01
CA LEU A 202 -12.73 4.66 16.25
C LEU A 202 -13.23 5.19 14.90
N PHE A 203 -13.41 6.50 14.75
CA PHE A 203 -14.14 7.05 13.61
C PHE A 203 -13.41 8.07 12.77
N PHE A 204 -12.32 8.70 13.24
CA PHE A 204 -11.59 9.66 12.42
C PHE A 204 -10.07 9.45 12.50
N GLN A 205 -9.37 9.63 11.38
CA GLN A 205 -7.92 9.63 11.37
C GLN A 205 -7.40 10.77 12.27
N THR A 206 -6.43 10.46 13.14
CA THR A 206 -5.74 11.46 13.97
C THR A 206 -4.49 11.96 13.25
N ASN A 207 -4.02 13.15 13.60
CA ASN A 207 -2.79 13.73 13.02
C ASN A 207 -1.57 12.82 13.19
N SER A 208 -1.58 11.91 14.19
CA SER A 208 -0.51 10.93 14.41
C SER A 208 -0.44 9.83 13.34
N THR A 209 -1.58 9.42 12.77
CA THR A 209 -1.64 8.41 11.70
C THR A 209 -1.22 9.00 10.35
N ILE A 210 -1.54 10.28 10.11
CA ILE A 210 -1.13 11.04 8.92
C ILE A 210 0.40 11.10 8.80
N LEU A 211 1.10 11.25 9.94
CA LEU A 211 2.57 11.30 10.01
C LEU A 211 3.26 9.97 9.69
N LYS A 212 2.59 8.82 9.87
CA LYS A 212 3.16 7.51 9.49
C LYS A 212 3.03 7.22 7.99
N SER A 213 1.97 7.72 7.35
CA SER A 213 1.73 7.53 5.90
C SER A 213 2.45 8.56 5.01
N ALA A 214 2.75 9.74 5.55
CA ALA A 214 3.44 10.80 4.83
C ALA A 214 4.85 10.96 5.41
N GLY A 215 5.83 10.31 4.79
CA GLY A 215 7.23 10.65 4.99
C GLY A 215 7.42 12.14 4.72
N HIS A 216 7.75 12.89 5.78
CA HIS A 216 8.09 14.31 5.82
C HIS A 216 7.24 15.27 4.97
N LEU A 217 6.41 16.08 5.63
CA LEU A 217 6.21 17.52 5.35
C LEU A 217 5.23 18.09 6.38
N GLU A 218 5.76 18.79 7.38
CA GLU A 218 5.00 19.78 8.15
C GLU A 218 4.76 20.98 7.24
N HIS A 219 3.52 21.22 6.80
CA HIS A 219 2.89 22.54 6.64
C HIS A 219 1.53 22.43 5.91
N SER A 220 0.54 23.17 6.42
CA SER A 220 -0.87 23.29 5.99
C SER A 220 -1.74 22.03 6.15
N VAL A 221 -2.52 21.98 7.24
CA VAL A 221 -3.62 21.02 7.39
C VAL A 221 -4.74 21.46 6.47
N ASP A 222 -4.89 20.81 5.31
CA ASP A 222 -6.05 21.02 4.45
C ASP A 222 -7.34 20.80 5.27
N PRO A 223 -8.32 21.72 5.23
CA PRO A 223 -9.55 21.60 6.04
C PRO A 223 -10.27 20.26 5.79
N VAL A 224 -10.19 19.74 4.56
CA VAL A 224 -10.80 18.47 4.15
C VAL A 224 -10.12 17.25 4.79
N LYS A 225 -8.82 17.27 5.10
CA LYS A 225 -8.15 16.14 5.75
C LYS A 225 -8.65 15.92 7.19
N SER A 226 -9.20 16.96 7.81
CA SER A 226 -9.75 16.89 9.15
C SER A 226 -11.14 16.24 9.25
N ILE A 227 -11.75 15.74 8.17
CA ILE A 227 -13.07 15.07 8.24
C ILE A 227 -13.04 13.61 7.80
N LEU A 228 -11.85 13.10 7.49
CA LEU A 228 -11.67 11.74 7.01
C LEU A 228 -12.03 10.74 8.11
N LEU A 229 -12.97 9.85 7.78
CA LEU A 229 -13.31 8.76 8.67
C LEU A 229 -12.12 7.79 8.77
N THR A 230 -11.97 7.11 9.92
CA THR A 230 -10.94 6.09 10.08
C THR A 230 -11.20 4.96 9.09
N GLY A 231 -10.26 4.80 8.16
CA GLY A 231 -10.26 3.71 7.20
C GLY A 231 -9.95 2.35 7.85
N ILE A 232 -10.07 1.30 7.05
CA ILE A 232 -9.54 -0.02 7.39
C ILE A 232 -8.02 0.05 7.26
N GLU A 233 -7.31 -0.21 8.36
CA GLU A 233 -5.86 -0.41 8.33
C GLU A 233 -5.58 -1.83 7.81
N ALA A 234 -4.92 -1.90 6.65
CA ALA A 234 -4.44 -3.16 6.11
C ALA A 234 -3.14 -3.56 6.82
N PRO A 235 -2.95 -4.82 7.20
CA PRO A 235 -1.68 -5.30 7.75
C PRO A 235 -0.59 -5.27 6.68
N ASP A 236 0.67 -5.12 7.12
CA ASP A 236 1.81 -5.15 6.22
C ASP A 236 1.99 -6.53 5.57
N PRO A 237 2.41 -6.59 4.29
CA PRO A 237 2.67 -7.85 3.62
C PRO A 237 3.89 -8.55 4.24
N VAL A 238 3.78 -9.87 4.42
CA VAL A 238 4.81 -10.72 5.04
C VAL A 238 5.45 -11.64 4.01
N TYR A 239 4.73 -11.97 2.93
CA TYR A 239 5.18 -12.86 1.89
C TYR A 239 5.31 -12.12 0.56
N PHE A 240 6.45 -12.29 -0.10
CA PHE A 240 6.76 -11.62 -1.37
C PHE A 240 7.05 -12.66 -2.46
N CYS A 241 6.41 -12.52 -3.61
CA CYS A 241 6.63 -13.37 -4.78
C CYS A 241 6.81 -12.54 -6.04
N THR A 242 7.50 -13.10 -7.02
CA THR A 242 7.54 -12.52 -8.37
C THR A 242 6.30 -12.92 -9.12
N VAL A 243 5.86 -12.03 -9.99
CA VAL A 243 4.74 -12.27 -10.88
C VAL A 243 5.17 -11.99 -12.30
N GLU A 244 5.16 -13.05 -13.09
CA GLU A 244 5.33 -13.00 -14.54
C GLU A 244 3.96 -13.12 -15.16
N ALA A 245 3.50 -12.03 -15.76
CA ALA A 245 2.17 -11.95 -16.30
C ALA A 245 2.20 -11.31 -17.70
N PRO A 246 1.29 -11.73 -18.60
CA PRO A 246 1.11 -11.05 -19.88
C PRO A 246 0.72 -9.58 -19.65
N SER A 247 0.95 -8.72 -20.64
CA SER A 247 0.72 -7.27 -20.54
C SER A 247 -0.68 -6.88 -20.06
N GLU A 248 -1.70 -7.69 -20.36
CA GLU A 248 -3.09 -7.49 -19.92
C GLU A 248 -3.31 -7.69 -18.40
N ALA A 249 -2.41 -8.41 -17.73
CA ALA A 249 -2.54 -8.74 -16.31
C ALA A 249 -2.22 -7.57 -15.37
N SER A 250 -1.48 -6.56 -15.84
CA SER A 250 -1.17 -5.37 -15.04
C SER A 250 -2.45 -4.65 -14.62
N ASN A 251 -3.44 -4.56 -15.51
CA ASN A 251 -4.74 -3.93 -15.20
C ASN A 251 -5.53 -4.76 -14.19
N ALA A 252 -5.58 -6.08 -14.36
CA ALA A 252 -6.28 -6.98 -13.44
C ALA A 252 -5.67 -6.96 -12.03
N LEU A 253 -4.35 -6.93 -11.93
CA LEU A 253 -3.64 -6.81 -10.65
C LEU A 253 -3.91 -5.47 -9.96
N GLN A 254 -3.98 -4.37 -10.72
CA GLN A 254 -4.36 -3.06 -10.18
C GLN A 254 -5.80 -3.05 -9.66
N GLU A 255 -6.74 -3.66 -10.38
CA GLU A 255 -8.13 -3.81 -9.91
C GLU A 255 -8.22 -4.65 -8.63
N LEU A 256 -7.44 -5.72 -8.54
CA LEU A 256 -7.35 -6.55 -7.32
C LEU A 256 -6.69 -5.80 -6.16
N ALA A 257 -5.67 -4.98 -6.40
CA ALA A 257 -5.05 -4.15 -5.37
C ALA A 257 -5.98 -3.03 -4.87
N ILE A 258 -6.89 -2.54 -5.72
CA ILE A 258 -7.97 -1.63 -5.31
C ILE A 258 -9.00 -2.36 -4.43
N GLU A 259 -9.28 -3.63 -4.76
CA GLU A 259 -10.20 -4.48 -4.01
C GLU A 259 -9.66 -4.83 -2.61
N ASP A 260 -8.40 -5.26 -2.56
CA ASP A 260 -7.71 -5.69 -1.36
C ASP A 260 -6.46 -4.81 -1.10
N PRO A 261 -6.53 -3.88 -0.14
CA PRO A 261 -5.40 -3.00 0.19
C PRO A 261 -4.22 -3.72 0.85
N SER A 262 -4.38 -4.98 1.29
CA SER A 262 -3.26 -5.79 1.81
C SER A 262 -2.37 -6.34 0.69
N LEU A 263 -2.85 -6.30 -0.56
CA LEU A 263 -2.08 -6.66 -1.74
C LEU A 263 -1.25 -5.47 -2.20
N GLN A 264 0.08 -5.57 -2.06
CA GLN A 264 1.00 -4.54 -2.53
C GLN A 264 1.71 -5.00 -3.80
N MET A 265 1.75 -4.14 -4.81
CA MET A 265 2.49 -4.38 -6.04
C MET A 265 3.64 -3.39 -6.16
N ARG A 266 4.84 -3.88 -6.42
CA ARG A 266 6.03 -3.06 -6.67
C ARG A 266 6.73 -3.56 -7.92
N TYR A 267 7.17 -2.65 -8.77
CA TYR A 267 7.98 -3.00 -9.93
C TYR A 267 9.45 -2.74 -9.59
N ASP A 268 10.27 -3.77 -9.71
CA ASP A 268 11.71 -3.69 -9.51
C ASP A 268 12.38 -3.35 -10.84
N ASN A 269 12.92 -2.14 -10.94
CA ASN A 269 13.59 -1.64 -12.14
C ASN A 269 14.92 -2.34 -12.41
N GLU A 270 15.56 -2.94 -11.40
CA GLU A 270 16.89 -3.54 -11.58
C GLU A 270 16.81 -4.91 -12.24
N LEU A 271 15.85 -5.74 -11.82
CA LEU A 271 15.63 -7.07 -12.38
C LEU A 271 14.48 -7.12 -13.40
N GLY A 272 13.74 -6.03 -13.56
CA GLY A 272 12.59 -5.96 -14.49
C GLY A 272 11.42 -6.85 -14.08
N GLN A 273 11.30 -7.16 -12.78
CA GLN A 273 10.29 -8.07 -12.25
C GLN A 273 9.19 -7.30 -11.52
N THR A 274 7.97 -7.83 -11.58
CA THR A 274 6.87 -7.34 -10.74
C THR A 274 6.84 -8.16 -9.46
N ILE A 275 7.03 -7.51 -8.32
CA ILE A 275 6.97 -8.10 -6.99
C ILE A 275 5.58 -7.86 -6.42
N ILE A 276 4.95 -8.93 -5.96
CA ILE A 276 3.69 -8.89 -5.22
C ILE A 276 3.96 -9.25 -3.77
N GLY A 277 3.52 -8.37 -2.87
CA GLY A 277 3.51 -8.57 -1.42
C GLY A 277 2.10 -8.91 -0.94
N ALA A 278 1.97 -9.96 -0.15
CA ALA A 278 0.73 -10.41 0.46
C ALA A 278 0.94 -10.86 1.91
N MET A 279 -0.16 -11.08 2.63
CA MET A 279 -0.14 -11.54 4.02
C MET A 279 0.43 -12.96 4.21
N GLY A 280 0.44 -13.81 3.18
CA GLY A 280 0.92 -15.18 3.27
C GLY A 280 0.75 -15.98 1.97
N GLU A 281 1.24 -17.22 1.98
CA GLU A 281 1.22 -18.12 0.82
C GLU A 281 -0.21 -18.41 0.31
N LEU A 282 -1.12 -18.79 1.22
CA LEU A 282 -2.54 -19.02 0.88
C LEU A 282 -3.17 -17.79 0.21
N HIS A 283 -2.78 -16.58 0.63
CA HIS A 283 -3.31 -15.36 0.04
C HIS A 283 -2.89 -15.24 -1.44
N ILE A 284 -1.62 -15.50 -1.74
CA ILE A 284 -1.10 -15.53 -3.12
C ILE A 284 -1.80 -16.62 -3.96
N GLU A 285 -2.02 -17.81 -3.40
CA GLU A 285 -2.74 -18.89 -4.10
C GLU A 285 -4.17 -18.49 -4.47
N VAL A 286 -4.89 -17.86 -3.54
CA VAL A 286 -6.25 -17.35 -3.80
C VAL A 286 -6.23 -16.26 -4.86
N ILE A 287 -5.26 -15.36 -4.85
CA ILE A 287 -5.12 -14.31 -5.88
C ILE A 287 -4.86 -14.94 -7.24
N LYS A 288 -3.96 -15.93 -7.33
CA LYS A 288 -3.67 -16.67 -8.57
C LYS A 288 -4.93 -17.31 -9.15
N ASP A 289 -5.68 -17.99 -8.29
CA ASP A 289 -6.91 -18.67 -8.68
C ASP A 289 -8.02 -17.67 -9.05
N ARG A 290 -8.08 -16.50 -8.40
CA ARG A 290 -8.98 -15.41 -8.81
C ARG A 290 -8.61 -14.82 -10.16
N LEU A 291 -7.32 -14.57 -10.43
CA LEU A 291 -6.86 -14.10 -11.74
C LEU A 291 -7.26 -15.09 -12.85
N GLN A 292 -7.16 -16.38 -12.58
CA GLN A 292 -7.57 -17.41 -13.53
C GLN A 292 -9.09 -17.50 -13.70
N ARG A 293 -9.87 -17.48 -12.61
CA ARG A 293 -11.34 -17.64 -12.66
C ARG A 293 -12.09 -16.39 -13.12
N ASP A 294 -11.69 -15.22 -12.61
CA ASP A 294 -12.39 -13.96 -12.85
C ASP A 294 -11.95 -13.34 -14.18
N TYR A 295 -10.64 -13.29 -14.42
CA TYR A 295 -10.02 -12.62 -15.57
C TYR A 295 -9.56 -13.56 -16.69
N GLY A 296 -9.50 -14.88 -16.44
CA GLY A 296 -9.00 -15.84 -17.44
C GLY A 296 -7.49 -15.79 -17.67
N LEU A 297 -6.75 -15.14 -16.75
CA LEU A 297 -5.31 -14.91 -16.88
C LEU A 297 -4.52 -16.02 -16.18
N ASN A 298 -3.73 -16.76 -16.93
CA ASN A 298 -2.78 -17.72 -16.38
C ASN A 298 -1.49 -16.99 -16.02
N VAL A 299 -1.32 -16.70 -14.72
CA VAL A 299 -0.18 -15.97 -14.19
C VAL A 299 0.79 -16.93 -13.51
N PHE A 300 2.09 -16.75 -13.78
CA PHE A 300 3.14 -17.49 -13.10
C PHE A 300 3.63 -16.70 -11.90
N MET A 301 3.59 -17.35 -10.74
CA MET A 301 4.05 -16.77 -9.48
C MET A 301 5.26 -17.59 -9.00
N GLY A 302 6.39 -16.92 -8.82
CA GLY A 302 7.67 -17.53 -8.51
C GLY A 302 8.30 -16.98 -7.24
N SER A 303 9.42 -17.58 -6.85
CA SER A 303 10.26 -17.06 -5.77
C SER A 303 10.90 -15.74 -6.17
N LEU A 304 11.13 -14.86 -5.19
CA LEU A 304 11.84 -13.60 -5.38
C LEU A 304 13.24 -13.84 -5.96
N GLN A 305 13.55 -13.18 -7.07
CA GLN A 305 14.92 -13.14 -7.56
C GLN A 305 15.72 -12.11 -6.75
N VAL A 306 16.92 -12.52 -6.35
CA VAL A 306 17.83 -11.71 -5.56
C VAL A 306 18.72 -10.90 -6.51
N ALA A 307 18.77 -9.58 -6.30
CA ALA A 307 19.68 -8.72 -7.04
C ALA A 307 21.10 -8.83 -6.47
N TYR A 308 21.88 -9.78 -7.00
CA TYR A 308 23.29 -9.93 -6.66
C TYR A 308 24.11 -8.74 -7.17
N ARG A 309 25.29 -8.54 -6.58
CA ARG A 309 26.30 -7.57 -7.01
C ARG A 309 27.62 -8.27 -7.27
N GLU A 310 28.40 -7.76 -8.21
CA GLU A 310 29.76 -8.26 -8.44
C GLU A 310 30.78 -7.33 -7.78
N VAL A 311 31.81 -7.89 -7.15
CA VAL A 311 32.92 -7.15 -6.55
C VAL A 311 34.24 -7.78 -6.98
N ILE A 312 35.26 -6.94 -7.14
CA ILE A 312 36.62 -7.37 -7.49
C ILE A 312 37.44 -7.73 -6.25
N ASP A 313 38.31 -8.73 -6.38
CA ASP A 313 39.19 -9.16 -5.27
C ASP A 313 40.56 -8.48 -5.28
N SER A 314 41.13 -8.31 -6.47
CA SER A 314 42.50 -7.82 -6.64
C SER A 314 42.56 -6.51 -7.43
N GLU A 315 43.60 -5.72 -7.15
CA GLU A 315 43.91 -4.51 -7.91
C GLU A 315 44.59 -4.88 -9.23
N VAL A 316 44.09 -4.35 -10.35
CA VAL A 316 44.63 -4.62 -11.68
C VAL A 316 44.80 -3.34 -12.47
N THR A 317 45.97 -3.22 -13.11
CA THR A 317 46.25 -2.19 -14.11
C THR A 317 46.09 -2.76 -15.50
N ASN A 318 45.33 -2.08 -16.36
CA ASN A 318 45.13 -2.48 -17.75
C ASN A 318 45.25 -1.28 -18.68
N THR A 319 45.89 -1.49 -19.82
CA THR A 319 46.03 -0.49 -20.88
C THR A 319 45.35 -1.00 -22.13
N THR A 320 44.46 -0.19 -22.70
CA THR A 320 43.76 -0.52 -23.95
C THR A 320 43.97 0.59 -24.95
N VAL A 321 44.26 0.20 -26.20
CA VAL A 321 44.36 1.09 -27.36
C VAL A 321 43.18 0.83 -28.28
N LEU A 322 42.44 1.88 -28.63
CA LEU A 322 41.34 1.80 -29.58
C LEU A 322 41.60 2.73 -30.76
N ASN A 323 41.64 2.11 -31.94
CA ASN A 323 41.85 2.78 -33.21
C ASN A 323 40.55 2.79 -33.99
N ALA A 324 40.06 3.98 -34.34
CA ALA A 324 38.86 4.14 -35.15
C ALA A 324 39.17 5.01 -36.38
N THR A 325 38.75 4.54 -37.55
CA THR A 325 38.79 5.28 -38.82
C THR A 325 37.35 5.59 -39.22
N PHE A 326 37.00 6.89 -39.35
CA PHE A 326 35.64 7.31 -39.70
C PHE A 326 35.64 8.04 -41.06
N GLY A 327 34.95 7.47 -42.04
CA GLY A 327 34.72 8.06 -43.37
C GLY A 327 35.91 7.97 -44.35
N ASP A 328 35.79 8.64 -45.50
CA ASP A 328 36.81 8.75 -46.58
C ASP A 328 38.07 9.54 -46.18
N SER A 329 38.12 10.07 -44.95
CA SER A 329 39.29 10.77 -44.42
C SER A 329 40.15 9.79 -43.61
N GLU A 330 41.41 9.59 -44.01
CA GLU A 330 42.42 8.75 -43.33
C GLU A 330 42.85 9.25 -41.93
N LEU A 331 42.03 10.07 -41.25
CA LEU A 331 42.31 10.52 -39.90
C LEU A 331 42.10 9.35 -38.94
N LYS A 332 43.21 8.72 -38.56
CA LYS A 332 43.24 7.70 -37.51
C LYS A 332 43.01 8.36 -36.17
N HIS A 333 41.86 8.07 -35.57
CA HIS A 333 41.57 8.45 -34.20
C HIS A 333 42.05 7.33 -33.28
N GLU A 334 43.16 7.58 -32.58
CA GLU A 334 43.75 6.66 -31.62
C GLU A 334 43.59 7.22 -30.20
N CYS A 335 43.05 6.38 -29.32
CA CYS A 335 42.92 6.67 -27.90
C CYS A 335 43.52 5.52 -27.12
N ARG A 336 44.52 5.83 -26.28
CA ARG A 336 45.15 4.90 -25.35
C ARG A 336 44.80 5.34 -23.93
N ILE A 337 44.14 4.46 -23.19
CA ILE A 337 43.72 4.69 -21.81
C ILE A 337 44.30 3.58 -20.94
N THR A 338 44.88 3.96 -19.80
CA THR A 338 45.31 3.03 -18.77
C THR A 338 44.53 3.31 -17.49
N PHE A 339 43.84 2.28 -16.99
CA PHE A 339 43.16 2.33 -15.70
C PHE A 339 43.81 1.38 -14.71
N THR A 340 43.84 1.83 -13.46
CA THR A 340 44.04 0.98 -12.28
C THR A 340 42.70 0.81 -11.59
N VAL A 341 42.17 -0.40 -11.59
CA VAL A 341 40.89 -0.74 -10.97
C VAL A 341 41.20 -1.42 -9.64
N LYS A 342 40.74 -0.82 -8.52
CA LYS A 342 40.99 -1.32 -7.17
C LYS A 342 39.69 -1.55 -6.39
N PRO A 343 39.62 -2.56 -5.52
CA PRO A 343 38.48 -2.73 -4.62
C PRO A 343 38.44 -1.59 -3.59
N SER A 344 37.25 -1.04 -3.38
CA SER A 344 36.96 -0.02 -2.37
C SER A 344 35.73 -0.43 -1.58
N ARG A 345 35.97 -1.14 -0.47
CA ARG A 345 34.91 -1.60 0.45
C ARG A 345 34.05 -0.43 0.92
N ASP A 346 32.74 -0.63 0.96
CA ASP A 346 31.73 0.31 1.46
C ASP A 346 31.57 1.60 0.64
N SER A 347 32.03 1.62 -0.63
CA SER A 347 31.85 2.77 -1.51
C SER A 347 30.52 2.75 -2.27
N GLY A 348 29.89 1.57 -2.39
CA GLY A 348 28.59 1.37 -3.01
C GLY A 348 28.65 1.47 -4.54
N LYS A 349 27.69 2.18 -5.14
CA LYS A 349 27.68 2.47 -6.58
C LYS A 349 28.87 3.37 -6.93
N PHE A 350 29.54 3.06 -8.04
CA PHE A 350 30.56 3.91 -8.63
C PHE A 350 30.01 5.33 -8.89
N LYS A 351 30.76 6.36 -8.47
CA LYS A 351 30.35 7.78 -8.57
C LYS A 351 31.18 8.53 -9.59
N GLU A 352 32.49 8.56 -9.39
CA GLU A 352 33.42 9.32 -10.22
C GLU A 352 34.77 8.62 -10.31
N ILE A 353 35.46 8.85 -11.43
CA ILE A 353 36.85 8.41 -11.62
C ILE A 353 37.80 9.25 -10.75
N VAL A 354 38.83 8.60 -10.21
CA VAL A 354 39.92 9.32 -9.55
C VAL A 354 41.04 9.51 -10.58
N VAL A 355 41.41 10.75 -10.87
CA VAL A 355 42.47 11.04 -11.86
C VAL A 355 43.81 11.18 -11.14
N LEU A 356 44.73 10.25 -11.39
CA LEU A 356 46.11 10.28 -10.89
C LEU A 356 47.05 10.04 -12.07
N LEU A 357 47.31 11.10 -12.84
CA LEU A 357 48.19 11.02 -14.01
C LEU A 357 49.65 11.01 -13.58
N ASP A 358 50.43 10.09 -14.15
CA ASP A 358 51.88 10.08 -13.98
C ASP A 358 52.53 11.34 -14.59
N ASP A 359 53.61 11.82 -13.98
CA ASP A 359 54.36 13.03 -14.38
C ASP A 359 54.91 12.98 -15.83
N SER A 360 54.90 11.80 -16.45
CA SER A 360 55.31 11.56 -17.84
C SER A 360 54.25 11.90 -18.90
N ASN A 361 53.02 12.22 -18.51
CA ASN A 361 51.91 12.44 -19.44
C ASN A 361 51.83 13.88 -19.97
N GLU A 362 51.42 14.03 -21.24
CA GLU A 362 51.23 15.35 -21.88
C GLU A 362 50.18 16.23 -21.18
N TYR A 363 49.27 15.62 -20.43
CA TYR A 363 48.23 16.29 -19.66
C TYR A 363 48.56 16.42 -18.16
N ALA A 364 49.71 15.92 -17.70
CA ALA A 364 50.18 16.11 -16.34
C ALA A 364 50.41 17.61 -16.08
N GLY A 365 49.67 18.18 -15.14
CA GLY A 365 49.71 19.61 -14.79
C GLY A 365 48.83 20.56 -15.62
N VAL A 366 48.38 20.18 -16.83
CA VAL A 366 47.50 21.01 -17.69
C VAL A 366 46.00 20.69 -17.47
N GLY A 367 45.70 19.49 -17.00
CA GLY A 367 44.33 19.03 -16.77
C GLY A 367 43.65 18.53 -18.04
N ILE A 368 42.82 17.49 -17.89
CA ILE A 368 42.01 16.93 -18.98
C ILE A 368 40.79 17.84 -19.22
N TYR A 369 40.36 17.99 -20.48
CA TYR A 369 39.12 18.70 -20.79
C TYR A 369 37.91 18.08 -20.09
N GLU A 370 37.05 18.89 -19.48
CA GLU A 370 35.85 18.45 -18.75
C GLU A 370 34.94 17.55 -19.59
N ASN A 371 34.76 17.86 -20.88
CA ASN A 371 33.98 17.05 -21.81
C ASN A 371 34.56 15.64 -22.00
N TRP A 372 35.88 15.49 -21.98
CA TRP A 372 36.52 14.18 -22.11
C TRP A 372 36.44 13.40 -20.80
N LEU A 373 36.57 14.09 -19.66
CA LEU A 373 36.41 13.47 -18.35
C LEU A 373 34.98 12.93 -18.16
N ASN A 374 33.96 13.69 -18.58
CA ASN A 374 32.57 13.24 -18.56
C ASN A 374 32.35 12.02 -19.46
N ALA A 375 32.94 12.02 -20.67
CA ALA A 375 32.85 10.89 -21.59
C ALA A 375 33.57 9.63 -21.05
N ILE A 376 34.72 9.80 -20.39
CA ILE A 376 35.41 8.70 -19.70
C ILE A 376 34.54 8.14 -18.58
N ASN A 377 33.96 9.02 -17.75
CA ASN A 377 33.11 8.62 -16.63
C ASN A 377 31.87 7.85 -17.10
N GLU A 378 31.23 8.30 -18.18
CA GLU A 378 30.13 7.58 -18.83
C GLU A 378 30.56 6.19 -19.33
N GLY A 379 31.73 6.10 -19.96
CA GLY A 379 32.30 4.82 -20.41
C GLY A 379 32.58 3.84 -19.26
N CYS A 380 33.15 4.33 -18.16
CA CYS A 380 33.38 3.54 -16.94
C CYS A 380 32.07 3.09 -16.29
N THR A 381 31.09 3.99 -16.16
CA THR A 381 29.78 3.70 -15.59
C THR A 381 29.06 2.61 -16.39
N ASN A 382 29.09 2.72 -17.72
CA ASN A 382 28.47 1.73 -18.61
C ASN A 382 29.14 0.35 -18.52
N ALA A 383 30.47 0.29 -18.36
CA ALA A 383 31.17 -0.98 -18.15
C ALA A 383 30.81 -1.63 -16.82
N LEU A 384 30.65 -0.84 -15.75
CA LEU A 384 30.33 -1.34 -14.42
C LEU A 384 28.86 -1.78 -14.26
N CYS A 385 27.98 -1.40 -15.19
CA CYS A 385 26.59 -1.89 -15.19
C CYS A 385 26.48 -3.41 -15.43
N SER A 386 27.44 -4.02 -16.12
CA SER A 386 27.41 -5.46 -16.47
C SER A 386 28.75 -6.10 -16.12
N GLY A 387 28.76 -6.87 -15.03
CA GLY A 387 29.93 -7.62 -14.58
C GLY A 387 30.25 -8.85 -15.43
N PRO A 388 31.50 -9.34 -15.40
CA PRO A 388 31.94 -10.45 -16.22
C PRO A 388 31.42 -11.83 -15.79
N LEU A 389 30.94 -12.02 -14.56
CA LEU A 389 30.59 -13.35 -14.05
C LEU A 389 29.15 -13.74 -14.39
N ALA A 390 28.18 -12.92 -13.98
CA ALA A 390 26.75 -13.19 -14.14
C ALA A 390 26.01 -11.99 -14.76
N GLY A 391 26.72 -10.93 -15.13
CA GLY A 391 26.14 -9.74 -15.75
C GLY A 391 25.46 -8.81 -14.75
N PHE A 392 25.74 -8.95 -13.44
CA PHE A 392 25.21 -8.05 -12.43
C PHE A 392 26.05 -6.78 -12.31
N ALA A 393 25.45 -5.72 -11.77
CA ALA A 393 26.16 -4.47 -11.56
C ALA A 393 27.33 -4.62 -10.59
N VAL A 394 28.48 -4.07 -10.96
CA VAL A 394 29.72 -4.12 -10.19
C VAL A 394 29.74 -2.99 -9.17
N TYR A 395 29.98 -3.33 -7.89
CA TYR A 395 29.97 -2.41 -6.75
C TYR A 395 31.33 -2.41 -6.05
N ASP A 396 31.54 -1.41 -5.18
CA ASP A 396 32.75 -1.31 -4.36
C ASP A 396 34.05 -1.26 -5.20
N VAL A 397 34.00 -0.47 -6.28
CA VAL A 397 35.13 -0.30 -7.20
C VAL A 397 35.56 1.16 -7.25
N ALA A 398 36.87 1.39 -7.14
CA ALA A 398 37.49 2.65 -7.49
C ALA A 398 38.29 2.49 -8.78
N VAL A 399 37.97 3.31 -9.78
CA VAL A 399 38.69 3.36 -11.06
C VAL A 399 39.61 4.58 -11.06
N ILE A 400 40.90 4.34 -11.18
CA ILE A 400 41.93 5.37 -11.20
C ILE A 400 42.50 5.50 -12.62
N LEU A 401 42.42 6.69 -13.20
CA LEU A 401 43.06 6.99 -14.49
C LEU A 401 44.53 7.31 -14.27
N THR A 402 45.43 6.46 -14.79
CA THR A 402 46.89 6.62 -14.64
C THR A 402 47.56 7.20 -15.89
N ASP A 403 47.09 6.79 -17.07
CA ASP A 403 47.64 7.26 -18.35
C ASP A 403 46.53 7.46 -19.39
N PHE A 404 46.65 8.54 -20.16
CA PHE A 404 45.70 8.96 -21.18
C PHE A 404 46.43 9.66 -22.33
N VAL A 405 46.45 9.02 -23.50
CA VAL A 405 47.08 9.54 -24.71
C VAL A 405 46.06 9.56 -25.86
N THR A 406 46.00 10.67 -26.59
CA THR A 406 45.09 10.83 -27.73
C THR A 406 45.81 11.35 -28.97
N SER A 407 45.34 10.95 -30.15
CA SER A 407 45.83 11.44 -31.43
C SER A 407 45.30 12.86 -31.72
N GLY A 408 45.88 13.87 -31.06
CA GLY A 408 45.63 15.29 -31.33
C GLY A 408 44.30 15.86 -30.80
N LYS A 409 44.04 17.16 -31.09
CA LYS A 409 42.94 17.94 -30.49
C LYS A 409 41.53 17.66 -31.04
N ARG A 410 41.39 16.89 -32.12
CA ARG A 410 40.09 16.60 -32.78
C ARG A 410 39.85 15.09 -32.78
N LEU A 411 39.31 14.58 -31.68
CA LEU A 411 38.88 13.19 -31.54
C LEU A 411 37.35 13.10 -31.66
N ASN A 412 36.84 12.05 -32.29
CA ASN A 412 35.41 11.74 -32.24
C ASN A 412 35.02 11.42 -30.78
N PRO A 413 34.01 12.11 -30.20
CA PRO A 413 33.57 11.91 -28.82
C PRO A 413 33.20 10.47 -28.47
N SER A 414 32.86 9.62 -29.46
CA SER A 414 32.46 8.22 -29.21
C SER A 414 33.64 7.27 -28.94
N VAL A 415 34.86 7.65 -29.33
CA VAL A 415 36.06 6.79 -29.21
C VAL A 415 36.51 6.68 -27.76
N ILE A 416 36.42 7.77 -27.01
CA ILE A 416 36.81 7.86 -25.59
C ILE A 416 35.96 6.94 -24.69
N PRO A 417 34.61 7.03 -24.65
CA PRO A 417 33.79 6.16 -23.80
C PRO A 417 33.92 4.69 -24.22
N GLY A 418 34.08 4.41 -25.51
CA GLY A 418 34.31 3.05 -26.02
C GLY A 418 35.65 2.46 -25.56
N ALA A 419 36.73 3.24 -25.62
CA ALA A 419 38.05 2.83 -25.11
C ALA A 419 38.02 2.63 -23.59
N ALA A 420 37.35 3.54 -22.86
CA ALA A 420 37.23 3.46 -21.41
C ALA A 420 36.43 2.23 -20.96
N SER A 421 35.28 2.00 -21.58
CA SER A 421 34.43 0.85 -21.29
C SER A 421 35.17 -0.47 -21.55
N LYS A 422 35.83 -0.59 -22.72
CA LYS A 422 36.62 -1.78 -23.07
C LYS A 422 37.75 -2.04 -22.07
N CYS A 423 38.45 -0.99 -21.65
CA CYS A 423 39.57 -1.10 -20.72
C CYS A 423 39.12 -1.60 -19.33
N VAL A 424 38.00 -1.07 -18.81
CA VAL A 424 37.41 -1.50 -17.54
C VAL A 424 36.92 -2.95 -17.64
N THR A 425 36.22 -3.33 -18.71
CA THR A 425 35.75 -4.72 -18.89
C THR A 425 36.91 -5.73 -18.92
N GLU A 426 37.99 -5.43 -19.64
CA GLU A 426 39.20 -6.26 -19.67
C GLU A 426 39.91 -6.31 -18.31
N ALA A 427 39.90 -5.21 -17.56
CA ALA A 427 40.46 -5.16 -16.20
C ALA A 427 39.64 -6.02 -15.23
N LEU A 428 38.31 -5.95 -15.28
CA LEU A 428 37.40 -6.76 -14.46
C LEU A 428 37.59 -8.26 -14.70
N GLN A 429 37.78 -8.68 -15.96
CA GLN A 429 38.06 -10.08 -16.30
C GLN A 429 39.37 -10.59 -15.70
N LYS A 430 40.38 -9.73 -15.57
CA LYS A 430 41.70 -10.07 -15.01
C LYS A 430 41.73 -10.02 -13.48
N ALA A 431 40.94 -9.14 -12.86
CA ALA A 431 40.94 -8.89 -11.42
C ALA A 431 40.34 -10.03 -10.59
N GLY A 432 39.56 -10.91 -11.21
CA GLY A 432 38.74 -11.90 -10.52
C GLY A 432 37.56 -11.23 -9.81
N THR A 433 36.35 -11.73 -10.07
CA THR A 433 35.12 -11.22 -9.44
C THR A 433 34.40 -12.30 -8.66
N HIS A 434 33.75 -11.90 -7.55
CA HIS A 434 32.84 -12.74 -6.79
C HIS A 434 31.49 -12.04 -6.60
N LEU A 435 30.46 -12.82 -6.26
CA LEU A 435 29.11 -12.32 -6.04
C LEU A 435 28.88 -11.98 -4.57
N LEU A 436 28.23 -10.84 -4.35
CA LEU A 436 27.65 -10.45 -3.08
C LEU A 436 26.12 -10.55 -3.14
N GLU A 437 25.55 -11.11 -2.09
CA GLU A 437 24.11 -11.13 -1.85
C GLU A 437 23.69 -9.98 -0.91
N PRO A 438 22.48 -9.41 -1.08
CA PRO A 438 21.94 -8.44 -0.15
C PRO A 438 21.60 -9.12 1.18
N ILE A 439 22.03 -8.50 2.28
CA ILE A 439 21.65 -8.89 3.64
C ILE A 439 20.51 -7.96 4.08
N MET A 440 19.40 -8.55 4.56
CA MET A 440 18.22 -7.82 5.06
C MET A 440 18.37 -7.37 6.51
#